data_AF-A0A813H1F1-F1
#
_entry.id   AF-A0A813H1F1-F1
#
_cell.length_a   1.000
_cell.length_b   1.000
_cell.length_c   1.000
_cell.angle_alpha   90.00
_cell.angle_beta   90.00
_cell.angle_gamma   90.00
#
_symmetry.space_group_name_H-M   'P 1'
#
loop_
_entity.id
_entity.type
_entity.pdbx_description
1 polymer ?
#
loop_
_entity_poly.entity_id
_entity_poly.type
_entity_poly.pdbx_seq_one_letter_code
_entity_poly.pdbx_strand_id
1 'polypeptide(L)'
;MALNSSMPLKYCYRSTFIEVIDPLQQVHVRTRSQSVPANRAAPACDDLERSSYVASLGHRAEQLAVLSRRCSETVMASVCKDALAPYQDAETWSTASPTSVPSTGKSPCDSSFLPSRLSPTSSLNHLAESEIVPVPVPAARLPNPGSMAHPELCHRPCIYFAAGNCANGSACGYCHLPHEQRPPHLDRRQREMLRSLSEAERLALLLPGMRCRAEVTGMAAAAGEVFALLEEKAAACAVTSPTGRAAGSRVSRAAASPHHPMSKLAFALQRMPFSTVLGMVLRSASAGENTQHNLAISASPTEQRLLDAVDRMRARLCPQAIVYA
;
A
#
# COMPACT_ATOMS: atom_id res chain seq x y z
N MET A 1 38.63 12.37 51.02
CA MET A 1 39.07 11.37 50.02
C MET A 1 37.99 11.22 48.97
N ALA A 2 38.36 11.57 47.73
CA ALA A 2 37.68 11.45 46.43
C ALA A 2 36.13 11.51 46.33
N LEU A 3 35.64 12.68 45.89
CA LEU A 3 34.33 12.84 45.27
C LEU A 3 34.42 12.36 43.80
N ASN A 4 33.63 11.34 43.45
CA ASN A 4 33.47 10.89 42.06
C ASN A 4 32.66 11.92 41.26
N SER A 5 33.36 12.82 40.57
CA SER A 5 32.78 13.70 39.55
C SER A 5 32.33 12.87 38.35
N SER A 6 31.04 12.55 38.31
CA SER A 6 30.36 12.06 37.12
C SER A 6 30.27 13.20 36.10
N MET A 7 31.01 13.11 35.00
CA MET A 7 30.87 14.05 33.90
C MET A 7 29.59 13.75 33.10
N PRO A 8 28.77 14.76 32.77
CA PRO A 8 27.58 14.56 31.94
C PRO A 8 28.00 14.29 30.48
N LEU A 9 27.73 13.07 30.01
CA LEU A 9 27.85 12.73 28.60
C LEU A 9 26.76 13.47 27.81
N LYS A 10 27.18 14.44 26.98
CA LYS A 10 26.29 15.12 26.04
C LYS A 10 26.09 14.24 24.80
N TYR A 11 24.91 13.64 24.69
CA TYR A 11 24.51 12.94 23.47
C TYR A 11 23.85 13.93 22.50
N CYS A 12 24.57 14.29 21.43
CA CYS A 12 23.99 15.02 20.30
C CYS A 12 23.43 14.01 19.29
N TYR A 13 22.11 13.97 19.13
CA TYR A 13 21.44 13.13 18.14
C TYR A 13 21.65 13.70 16.73
N ARG A 14 22.46 13.00 15.91
CA ARG A 14 22.49 13.19 14.45
C ARG A 14 22.25 11.84 13.77
N SER A 15 21.30 11.79 12.85
CA SER A 15 20.53 10.59 12.51
C SER A 15 21.21 9.54 11.62
N THR A 16 22.52 9.35 11.67
CA THR A 16 23.21 8.21 11.01
C THR A 16 24.59 7.99 11.65
N PHE A 17 24.84 6.77 12.11
CA PHE A 17 26.09 6.24 12.68
C PHE A 17 26.48 6.70 14.11
N ILE A 18 26.66 5.72 15.00
CA ILE A 18 27.29 5.89 16.32
C ILE A 18 28.80 5.78 16.09
N GLU A 19 29.49 6.90 15.96
CA GLU A 19 30.95 6.96 16.14
C GLU A 19 31.22 7.44 17.56
N VAL A 20 31.85 6.57 18.36
CA VAL A 20 32.47 6.97 19.62
C VAL A 20 33.79 7.63 19.25
N ILE A 21 33.83 8.96 19.21
CA ILE A 21 35.05 9.72 18.94
C ILE A 21 35.84 9.81 20.25
N ASP A 22 36.95 9.07 20.31
CA ASP A 22 37.96 9.21 21.36
C ASP A 22 38.82 10.46 21.07
N PRO A 23 38.84 11.48 21.96
CA PRO A 23 39.50 12.77 21.69
C PRO A 23 41.03 12.72 21.56
N LEU A 24 41.67 11.55 21.68
CA LEU A 24 43.13 11.41 21.65
C LEU A 24 43.74 10.81 20.37
N GLN A 25 42.95 10.44 19.36
CA GLN A 25 43.47 9.92 18.08
C GLN A 25 43.32 10.91 16.92
N GLN A 26 44.24 11.89 16.85
CA GLN A 26 44.53 12.61 15.59
C GLN A 26 45.91 12.21 15.08
N VAL A 27 45.98 11.17 14.25
CA VAL A 27 47.20 10.82 13.50
C VAL A 27 46.85 10.56 12.03
N HIS A 28 47.43 11.41 11.17
CA HIS A 28 47.63 11.34 9.72
C HIS A 28 46.80 10.36 8.87
N VAL A 29 45.82 10.89 8.14
CA VAL A 29 45.26 10.26 6.94
C VAL A 29 46.00 10.80 5.70
N ARG A 30 46.90 9.98 5.13
CA ARG A 30 47.49 10.19 3.81
C ARG A 30 46.52 9.74 2.72
N THR A 31 46.23 10.62 1.76
CA THR A 31 45.52 10.32 0.52
C THR A 31 46.35 9.36 -0.35
N ARG A 32 45.85 8.16 -0.62
CA ARG A 32 46.44 7.19 -1.55
C ARG A 32 45.51 7.01 -2.75
N SER A 33 45.87 7.62 -3.87
CA SER A 33 45.30 7.35 -5.19
C SER A 33 45.75 5.97 -5.66
N GLN A 34 44.84 5.00 -5.75
CA GLN A 34 45.08 3.73 -6.41
C GLN A 34 44.48 3.77 -7.81
N SER A 35 45.34 3.66 -8.81
CA SER A 35 44.99 3.41 -10.21
C SER A 35 44.53 1.95 -10.36
N VAL A 36 43.41 1.77 -11.06
CA VAL A 36 42.86 0.45 -11.41
C VAL A 36 43.55 -0.05 -12.69
N PRO A 37 44.10 -1.29 -12.73
CA PRO A 37 44.69 -1.82 -13.94
C PRO A 37 43.62 -2.27 -14.93
N ALA A 38 43.73 -1.76 -16.16
CA ALA A 38 42.95 -2.17 -17.33
C ALA A 38 43.54 -3.47 -17.90
N ASN A 39 43.06 -4.64 -17.45
CA ASN A 39 43.08 -5.89 -18.24
C ASN A 39 42.39 -7.01 -17.46
N ARG A 40 41.10 -7.22 -17.70
CA ARG A 40 40.44 -8.52 -17.51
C ARG A 40 39.56 -8.77 -18.72
N ALA A 41 39.99 -9.73 -19.55
CA ALA A 41 39.18 -10.28 -20.62
C ALA A 41 37.94 -10.94 -20.01
N ALA A 42 36.77 -10.63 -20.60
CA ALA A 42 35.49 -11.16 -20.16
C ALA A 42 35.39 -12.68 -20.48
N PRO A 43 34.87 -13.50 -19.56
CA PRO A 43 34.59 -14.91 -19.85
C PRO A 43 33.40 -15.01 -20.80
N ALA A 44 33.56 -15.77 -21.89
CA ALA A 44 32.49 -16.10 -22.82
C ALA A 44 31.65 -17.26 -22.23
N CYS A 45 30.62 -16.96 -21.43
CA CYS A 45 29.63 -17.98 -21.01
C CYS A 45 28.29 -17.43 -20.47
N ASP A 46 27.75 -16.31 -20.98
CA ASP A 46 26.54 -15.65 -20.38
C ASP A 46 25.29 -15.60 -21.28
N ASP A 47 25.27 -16.25 -22.45
CA ASP A 47 24.14 -16.09 -23.38
C ASP A 47 22.85 -16.83 -22.95
N LEU A 48 22.96 -17.91 -22.18
CA LEU A 48 21.79 -18.67 -21.71
C LEU A 48 21.06 -17.98 -20.54
N GLU A 49 21.79 -17.39 -19.58
CA GLU A 49 21.17 -16.65 -18.47
C GLU A 49 20.54 -15.34 -18.94
N ARG A 50 21.15 -14.70 -19.95
CA ARG A 50 20.57 -13.50 -20.56
C ARG A 50 19.25 -13.79 -21.27
N SER A 51 19.12 -14.96 -21.90
CA SER A 51 17.88 -15.39 -22.56
C SER A 51 16.74 -15.64 -21.56
N SER A 52 17.02 -16.34 -20.45
CA SER A 52 16.00 -16.60 -19.42
C SER A 52 15.52 -15.30 -18.74
N TYR A 53 16.44 -14.36 -18.50
CA TYR A 53 16.10 -13.05 -17.95
C TYR A 53 15.23 -12.22 -18.89
N VAL A 54 15.54 -12.17 -20.18
CA VAL A 54 14.74 -11.46 -21.19
C VAL A 54 13.34 -12.08 -21.32
N ALA A 55 13.23 -13.42 -21.29
CA ALA A 55 11.93 -14.09 -21.27
C ALA A 55 11.10 -13.74 -20.02
N SER A 56 11.74 -13.66 -18.83
CA SER A 56 11.07 -13.26 -17.59
C SER A 56 10.54 -11.81 -17.62
N LEU A 57 11.26 -10.91 -18.29
CA LEU A 57 10.84 -9.53 -18.50
C LEU A 57 9.64 -9.45 -19.45
N GLY A 58 9.62 -10.27 -20.51
CA GLY A 58 8.48 -10.37 -21.42
C GLY A 58 7.21 -10.79 -20.70
N HIS A 59 7.28 -11.83 -19.86
CA HIS A 59 6.12 -12.31 -19.12
C HIS A 59 5.61 -11.29 -18.08
N ARG A 60 6.51 -10.57 -17.39
CA ARG A 60 6.12 -9.46 -16.49
C ARG A 60 5.48 -8.29 -17.24
N ALA A 61 5.97 -7.95 -18.43
CA ALA A 61 5.39 -6.90 -19.26
C ALA A 61 3.96 -7.26 -19.69
N GLU A 62 3.72 -8.51 -20.06
CA GLU A 62 2.40 -9.02 -20.43
C GLU A 62 1.43 -9.02 -19.24
N GLN A 63 1.87 -9.48 -18.06
CA GLN A 63 1.05 -9.42 -16.84
C GLN A 63 0.65 -7.98 -16.47
N LEU A 64 1.57 -7.02 -16.60
CA LEU A 64 1.26 -5.60 -16.38
C LEU A 64 0.28 -5.04 -17.42
N ALA A 65 0.36 -5.48 -18.68
CA ALA A 65 -0.57 -5.07 -19.72
C ALA A 65 -2.00 -5.61 -19.46
N VAL A 66 -2.14 -6.82 -18.93
CA VAL A 66 -3.44 -7.39 -18.53
C VAL A 66 -4.04 -6.63 -17.35
N LEU A 67 -3.23 -6.34 -16.32
CA LEU A 67 -3.68 -5.56 -15.15
C LEU A 67 -4.06 -4.12 -15.53
N SER A 68 -3.30 -3.49 -16.43
CA SER A 68 -3.60 -2.15 -16.95
C SER A 68 -4.95 -2.13 -17.68
N ARG A 69 -5.21 -3.12 -18.56
CA ARG A 69 -6.50 -3.25 -19.26
C ARG A 69 -7.67 -3.41 -18.29
N ARG A 70 -7.57 -4.33 -17.32
CA ARG A 70 -8.60 -4.53 -16.30
C ARG A 70 -8.85 -3.27 -15.46
N CYS A 71 -7.80 -2.55 -15.09
CA CYS A 71 -7.92 -1.30 -14.34
C CYS A 71 -8.60 -0.22 -15.19
N SER A 72 -8.23 -0.08 -16.47
CA SER A 72 -8.87 0.88 -17.38
C SER A 72 -10.34 0.56 -17.67
N GLU A 73 -10.70 -0.71 -17.81
CA GLU A 73 -12.09 -1.13 -18.02
C GLU A 73 -12.94 -0.88 -16.77
N THR A 74 -12.41 -1.16 -15.57
CA THR A 74 -13.12 -0.92 -14.31
C THR A 74 -13.31 0.58 -14.04
N VAL A 75 -12.28 1.39 -14.31
CA VAL A 75 -12.34 2.84 -14.15
C VAL A 75 -13.24 3.49 -15.19
N MET A 76 -13.21 3.07 -16.46
CA MET A 76 -14.13 3.61 -17.48
C MET A 76 -15.56 3.14 -17.27
N ALA A 77 -15.78 1.91 -16.79
CA ALA A 77 -17.12 1.42 -16.50
C ALA A 77 -17.78 2.13 -15.30
N SER A 78 -17.00 2.60 -14.31
CA SER A 78 -17.56 3.39 -13.21
C SER A 78 -17.83 4.84 -13.63
N VAL A 79 -16.92 5.47 -14.39
CA VAL A 79 -17.08 6.85 -14.87
C VAL A 79 -18.24 6.98 -15.86
N CYS A 80 -18.51 5.97 -16.69
CA CYS A 80 -19.63 6.01 -17.64
C CYS A 80 -21.01 5.74 -17.01
N LYS A 81 -21.10 5.07 -15.85
CA LYS A 81 -22.39 4.83 -15.18
C LYS A 81 -22.95 6.07 -14.50
N ASP A 82 -22.09 6.97 -14.02
CA ASP A 82 -22.51 8.21 -13.36
C ASP A 82 -22.75 9.38 -14.33
N ALA A 83 -22.34 9.25 -15.60
CA ALA A 83 -22.49 10.28 -16.63
C ALA A 83 -23.71 10.10 -17.56
N LEU A 84 -24.47 9.02 -17.42
CA LEU A 84 -25.54 8.62 -18.37
C LEU A 84 -26.92 8.44 -17.75
N ALA A 85 -27.21 9.07 -16.62
CA ALA A 85 -28.59 9.26 -16.16
C ALA A 85 -29.09 10.69 -16.43
N PRO A 86 -29.62 11.00 -17.64
CA PRO A 86 -30.33 12.25 -17.85
C PRO A 86 -31.85 12.04 -17.94
N TYR A 87 -32.57 12.92 -17.26
CA TYR A 87 -33.56 13.78 -17.90
C TYR A 87 -34.45 13.08 -18.94
N GLN A 88 -35.51 12.39 -18.47
CA GLN A 88 -36.64 12.01 -19.29
C GLN A 88 -37.85 12.82 -18.84
N ASP A 89 -38.08 13.93 -19.53
CA ASP A 89 -39.40 14.54 -19.75
C ASP A 89 -39.25 15.58 -20.86
N ALA A 90 -39.43 15.15 -22.12
CA ALA A 90 -39.91 15.97 -23.25
C ALA A 90 -39.97 15.13 -24.54
N GLU A 91 -41.18 14.66 -24.83
CA GLU A 91 -41.89 14.78 -26.11
C GLU A 91 -41.24 14.40 -27.45
N THR A 92 -41.83 13.35 -28.04
CA THR A 92 -42.33 13.22 -29.43
C THR A 92 -41.46 13.74 -30.59
N TRP A 93 -40.93 12.81 -31.40
CA TRP A 93 -41.26 12.72 -32.83
C TRP A 93 -40.96 11.34 -33.43
N SER A 94 -41.75 11.05 -34.46
CA SER A 94 -42.00 9.78 -35.13
C SER A 94 -40.87 9.24 -36.03
N THR A 95 -40.98 7.92 -36.26
CA THR A 95 -40.73 7.17 -37.51
C THR A 95 -39.35 7.19 -38.16
N ALA A 96 -38.66 6.03 -38.13
CA ALA A 96 -38.53 5.14 -39.29
C ALA A 96 -37.60 3.95 -38.96
N SER A 97 -38.06 2.72 -39.27
CA SER A 97 -37.19 1.54 -39.50
C SER A 97 -36.49 1.69 -40.87
N PRO A 98 -35.41 0.94 -41.22
CA PRO A 98 -35.54 -0.52 -41.47
C PRO A 98 -34.27 -1.40 -41.33
N THR A 99 -34.52 -2.70 -41.51
CA THR A 99 -33.70 -3.75 -42.18
C THR A 99 -32.63 -4.55 -41.42
N SER A 100 -33.06 -5.76 -41.06
CA SER A 100 -32.43 -7.11 -41.16
C SER A 100 -31.25 -7.31 -42.12
N VAL A 101 -30.24 -8.12 -41.72
CA VAL A 101 -29.83 -9.49 -42.19
C VAL A 101 -28.42 -9.85 -41.61
N PRO A 102 -27.83 -11.06 -41.79
CA PRO A 102 -28.26 -12.39 -41.36
C PRO A 102 -27.14 -13.19 -40.61
N SER A 103 -27.53 -14.40 -40.18
CA SER A 103 -26.75 -15.45 -39.53
C SER A 103 -25.88 -16.28 -40.49
N THR A 104 -24.66 -16.66 -40.07
CA THR A 104 -23.85 -17.84 -40.50
C THR A 104 -22.59 -17.86 -39.62
N GLY A 105 -22.06 -18.94 -39.03
CA GLY A 105 -22.35 -20.37 -39.00
C GLY A 105 -21.12 -21.11 -38.42
N LYS A 106 -21.30 -22.39 -38.03
CA LYS A 106 -20.30 -23.48 -37.85
C LYS A 106 -19.39 -23.38 -36.60
N SER A 107 -19.53 -24.21 -35.54
CA SER A 107 -19.30 -25.68 -35.38
C SER A 107 -17.80 -26.08 -35.33
N PRO A 108 -17.37 -27.28 -34.86
CA PRO A 108 -16.94 -27.61 -33.49
C PRO A 108 -15.57 -28.33 -33.40
N CYS A 109 -14.92 -28.37 -32.22
CA CYS A 109 -13.99 -29.44 -31.79
C CYS A 109 -13.72 -29.25 -30.29
N ASP A 110 -14.16 -30.13 -29.38
CA ASP A 110 -13.73 -31.51 -29.12
C ASP A 110 -12.26 -31.61 -28.66
N SER A 111 -12.05 -31.65 -27.34
CA SER A 111 -10.85 -32.25 -26.73
C SER A 111 -11.15 -32.62 -25.27
N SER A 112 -11.72 -33.82 -25.14
CA SER A 112 -11.72 -34.66 -23.97
C SER A 112 -10.31 -34.85 -23.40
N PHE A 113 -10.05 -34.34 -22.19
CA PHE A 113 -8.95 -34.78 -21.35
C PHE A 113 -9.51 -35.55 -20.15
N LEU A 114 -9.34 -36.87 -20.20
CA LEU A 114 -9.54 -37.79 -19.09
C LEU A 114 -8.39 -37.66 -18.09
N PRO A 115 -8.63 -37.71 -16.78
CA PRO A 115 -7.65 -38.21 -15.84
C PRO A 115 -7.93 -39.67 -15.48
N SER A 116 -6.86 -40.46 -15.58
CA SER A 116 -6.79 -41.90 -15.35
C SER A 116 -7.21 -42.32 -13.95
N ARG A 117 -7.85 -43.50 -13.95
CA ARG A 117 -8.24 -44.35 -12.83
C ARG A 117 -7.05 -44.76 -11.95
N LEU A 118 -7.31 -44.70 -10.64
CA LEU A 118 -7.11 -45.73 -9.60
C LEU A 118 -5.82 -46.58 -9.61
N SER A 119 -5.15 -46.57 -8.46
CA SER A 119 -4.67 -47.81 -7.85
C SER A 119 -4.89 -47.74 -6.33
N PRO A 120 -5.69 -48.66 -5.76
CA PRO A 120 -5.84 -48.84 -4.33
C PRO A 120 -4.81 -49.87 -3.86
N THR A 121 -3.93 -49.49 -2.93
CA THR A 121 -3.15 -50.48 -2.17
C THR A 121 -3.62 -50.47 -0.74
N SER A 122 -4.50 -51.44 -0.50
CA SER A 122 -4.83 -52.05 0.77
C SER A 122 -3.57 -52.36 1.58
N SER A 123 -3.50 -51.85 2.80
CA SER A 123 -2.75 -52.47 3.89
C SER A 123 -3.50 -52.18 5.18
N LEU A 124 -4.44 -53.07 5.47
CA LEU A 124 -5.11 -53.24 6.75
C LEU A 124 -4.07 -53.66 7.79
N ASN A 125 -3.58 -52.69 8.56
CA ASN A 125 -2.99 -52.96 9.87
C ASN A 125 -4.04 -52.62 10.92
N HIS A 126 -4.75 -53.68 11.33
CA HIS A 126 -5.62 -53.74 12.48
C HIS A 126 -4.74 -53.91 13.74
N LEU A 127 -5.22 -53.35 14.87
CA LEU A 127 -4.80 -53.59 16.25
C LEU A 127 -3.66 -52.71 16.81
N ALA A 128 -4.04 -51.52 17.26
CA ALA A 128 -3.85 -51.12 18.66
C ALA A 128 -4.74 -49.91 18.92
N GLU A 129 -5.93 -50.16 19.48
CA GLU A 129 -6.84 -49.12 19.98
C GLU A 129 -6.24 -48.50 21.23
N SER A 130 -5.24 -47.64 21.01
CA SER A 130 -4.71 -46.74 22.04
C SER A 130 -5.79 -45.70 22.29
N GLU A 131 -6.31 -45.64 23.52
CA GLU A 131 -7.11 -44.53 24.02
C GLU A 131 -6.41 -43.20 23.68
N ILE A 132 -6.87 -42.53 22.62
CA ILE A 132 -6.40 -41.20 22.24
C ILE A 132 -7.04 -40.26 23.25
N VAL A 133 -6.31 -39.99 24.34
CA VAL A 133 -6.66 -38.91 25.27
C VAL A 133 -6.73 -37.63 24.42
N PRO A 134 -7.89 -36.94 24.35
CA PRO A 134 -8.00 -35.73 23.56
C PRO A 134 -7.01 -34.71 24.11
N VAL A 135 -5.89 -34.54 23.39
CA VAL A 135 -4.90 -33.51 23.71
C VAL A 135 -5.66 -32.18 23.67
N PRO A 136 -5.70 -31.42 24.77
CA PRO A 136 -6.42 -30.16 24.81
C PRO A 136 -5.87 -29.28 23.69
N VAL A 137 -6.68 -29.10 22.64
CA VAL A 137 -6.35 -28.22 21.53
C VAL A 137 -6.10 -26.85 22.18
N PRO A 138 -4.87 -26.30 22.09
CA PRO A 138 -4.55 -25.06 22.78
C PRO A 138 -5.56 -24.01 22.31
N ALA A 139 -6.33 -23.48 23.28
CA ALA A 139 -7.33 -22.46 23.04
C ALA A 139 -6.76 -21.46 22.04
N ALA A 140 -7.42 -21.33 20.88
CA ALA A 140 -6.91 -20.56 19.77
C ALA A 140 -6.56 -19.17 20.28
N ARG A 141 -5.26 -18.88 20.35
CA ARG A 141 -4.78 -17.64 20.96
C ARG A 141 -5.34 -16.49 20.13
N LEU A 142 -6.18 -15.67 20.74
CA LEU A 142 -6.66 -14.45 20.12
C LEU A 142 -5.45 -13.66 19.61
N PRO A 143 -5.51 -13.10 18.40
CA PRO A 143 -4.45 -12.26 17.88
C PRO A 143 -4.29 -11.08 18.83
N ASN A 144 -3.04 -10.73 19.12
CA ASN A 144 -2.76 -9.52 19.89
C ASN A 144 -3.37 -8.30 19.18
N PRO A 145 -3.69 -7.20 19.90
CA PRO A 145 -4.27 -6.00 19.33
C PRO A 145 -3.47 -5.45 18.13
N GLY A 146 -2.14 -5.54 18.19
CA GLY A 146 -1.27 -5.11 17.10
C GLY A 146 -1.45 -5.87 15.79
N SER A 147 -1.88 -7.13 15.86
CA SER A 147 -2.13 -8.03 14.72
C SER A 147 -3.53 -7.91 14.13
N MET A 148 -4.41 -7.08 14.70
CA MET A 148 -5.75 -6.87 14.16
C MET A 148 -5.70 -6.30 12.74
N ALA A 149 -6.52 -6.84 11.84
CA ALA A 149 -6.61 -6.46 10.42
C ALA A 149 -5.30 -6.61 9.61
N HIS A 150 -4.43 -7.56 9.99
CA HIS A 150 -3.33 -8.00 9.15
C HIS A 150 -3.85 -8.63 7.83
N PRO A 151 -3.21 -8.42 6.67
CA PRO A 151 -1.93 -7.74 6.46
C PRO A 151 -2.02 -6.23 6.16
N GLU A 152 -3.20 -5.72 5.80
CA GLU A 152 -3.30 -4.38 5.20
C GLU A 152 -3.38 -3.24 6.22
N LEU A 153 -3.95 -3.49 7.41
CA LEU A 153 -4.27 -2.47 8.43
C LEU A 153 -3.71 -2.75 9.83
N CYS A 154 -2.90 -3.81 9.98
CA CYS A 154 -2.25 -4.10 11.26
C CYS A 154 -1.25 -3.01 11.64
N HIS A 155 -0.88 -3.02 12.92
CA HIS A 155 0.18 -2.16 13.42
C HIS A 155 1.55 -2.59 12.86
N ARG A 156 2.56 -1.74 13.06
CA ARG A 156 3.93 -2.02 12.68
C ARG A 156 4.38 -3.38 13.25
N PRO A 157 5.17 -4.19 12.52
CA PRO A 157 5.69 -5.46 13.03
C PRO A 157 6.49 -5.26 14.32
N CYS A 158 6.29 -6.18 15.27
CA CYS A 158 6.99 -6.22 16.54
C CYS A 158 8.41 -6.74 16.35
N ILE A 159 9.40 -5.86 16.52
CA ILE A 159 10.82 -6.22 16.39
C ILE A 159 11.28 -7.24 17.45
N TYR A 160 10.69 -7.18 18.65
CA TYR A 160 11.00 -8.11 19.75
C TYR A 160 10.38 -9.49 19.53
N PHE A 161 9.18 -9.54 18.94
CA PHE A 161 8.56 -10.82 18.59
C PHE A 161 9.33 -11.50 17.47
N ALA A 162 9.75 -10.73 16.44
CA ALA A 162 10.62 -11.24 15.39
C ALA A 162 11.96 -11.78 15.92
N ALA A 163 12.46 -11.24 17.04
CA ALA A 163 13.66 -11.72 17.75
C ALA A 163 13.38 -12.83 18.78
N GLY A 164 12.11 -13.23 18.99
CA GLY A 164 11.71 -14.26 19.94
C GLY A 164 11.71 -13.83 21.42
N ASN A 165 11.78 -12.53 21.71
CA ASN A 165 11.92 -11.99 23.08
C ASN A 165 10.84 -10.95 23.46
N CYS A 166 9.68 -10.98 22.81
CA CYS A 166 8.58 -10.06 23.17
C CYS A 166 7.97 -10.42 24.53
N ALA A 167 8.22 -9.60 25.55
CA ALA A 167 7.68 -9.77 26.89
C ALA A 167 6.16 -9.46 27.00
N ASN A 168 5.62 -8.65 26.07
CA ASN A 168 4.20 -8.22 26.13
C ASN A 168 3.21 -9.31 25.71
N GLY A 169 3.68 -10.40 25.06
CA GLY A 169 2.85 -11.52 24.67
C GLY A 169 1.61 -11.11 23.86
N SER A 170 0.43 -11.52 24.32
CA SER A 170 -0.87 -11.20 23.70
C SER A 170 -1.31 -9.76 23.88
N ALA A 171 -0.75 -9.01 24.83
CA ALA A 171 -1.05 -7.59 25.05
C ALA A 171 -0.19 -6.65 24.18
N CYS A 172 0.69 -7.20 23.33
CA CYS A 172 1.54 -6.37 22.48
C CYS A 172 0.70 -5.55 21.48
N GLY A 173 0.92 -4.25 21.44
CA GLY A 173 0.31 -3.34 20.45
C GLY A 173 0.97 -3.38 19.06
N TYR A 174 1.97 -4.23 18.85
CA TYR A 174 2.66 -4.40 17.58
C TYR A 174 2.33 -5.75 16.96
N CYS A 175 2.30 -5.82 15.63
CA CYS A 175 1.88 -7.04 14.94
C CYS A 175 2.93 -8.16 15.09
N HIS A 176 2.48 -9.34 15.50
CA HIS A 176 3.29 -10.55 15.63
C HIS A 176 3.19 -11.49 14.40
N LEU A 177 2.36 -11.15 13.41
CA LEU A 177 2.21 -11.98 12.22
C LEU A 177 3.37 -11.74 11.22
N PRO A 178 3.74 -12.74 10.41
CA PRO A 178 4.74 -12.59 9.37
C PRO A 178 4.35 -11.48 8.38
N HIS A 179 5.30 -10.63 7.98
CA HIS A 179 5.06 -9.62 6.94
C HIS A 179 5.93 -9.94 5.73
N GLU A 180 5.30 -10.08 4.57
CA GLU A 180 5.95 -10.62 3.37
C GLU A 180 6.97 -9.68 2.73
N GLN A 181 6.93 -8.37 3.00
CA GLN A 181 7.94 -7.41 2.55
C GLN A 181 7.78 -6.05 3.20
N ARG A 182 8.88 -5.30 3.27
CA ARG A 182 8.86 -3.88 3.63
C ARG A 182 8.13 -3.13 2.49
N PRO A 183 7.07 -2.37 2.79
CA PRO A 183 6.33 -1.67 1.75
C PRO A 183 7.24 -0.70 0.99
N PRO A 184 6.96 -0.45 -0.31
CA PRO A 184 7.77 0.44 -1.11
C PRO A 184 7.80 1.82 -0.46
N HIS A 185 9.01 2.32 -0.21
CA HIS A 185 9.20 3.64 0.36
C HIS A 185 9.27 4.66 -0.78
N LEU A 186 8.46 5.71 -0.70
CA LEU A 186 8.56 6.83 -1.64
C LEU A 186 9.97 7.41 -1.61
N ASP A 187 10.54 7.79 -2.75
CA ASP A 187 11.86 8.41 -2.80
C ASP A 187 11.84 9.84 -2.18
N ARG A 188 13.02 10.47 -2.04
CA ARG A 188 13.10 11.82 -1.47
C ARG A 188 12.31 12.86 -2.29
N ARG A 189 12.38 12.78 -3.61
CA ARG A 189 11.73 13.74 -4.53
C ARG A 189 10.21 13.59 -4.51
N GLN A 190 9.71 12.35 -4.50
CA GLN A 190 8.30 11.98 -4.37
C GLN A 190 7.71 12.48 -3.06
N ARG A 191 8.43 12.34 -1.93
CA ARG A 191 7.98 12.87 -0.64
C ARG A 191 7.90 14.39 -0.64
N GLU A 192 8.90 15.05 -1.22
CA GLU A 192 8.92 16.52 -1.31
C GLU A 192 7.77 17.04 -2.17
N MET A 193 7.55 16.38 -3.31
CA MET A 193 6.44 16.64 -4.21
C MET A 193 5.08 16.47 -3.51
N LEU A 194 4.87 15.38 -2.75
CA LEU A 194 3.64 15.21 -1.96
C LEU A 194 3.46 16.31 -0.90
N ARG A 195 4.55 16.76 -0.26
CA ARG A 195 4.50 17.84 0.74
C ARG A 195 4.15 19.19 0.12
N SER A 196 4.61 19.46 -1.11
CA SER A 196 4.32 20.72 -1.81
C SER A 196 2.88 20.82 -2.33
N LEU A 197 2.17 19.70 -2.47
CA LEU A 197 0.76 19.71 -2.85
C LEU A 197 -0.09 20.27 -1.71
N SER A 198 -1.09 21.07 -2.07
CA SER A 198 -2.18 21.43 -1.16
C SER A 198 -2.90 20.18 -0.66
N GLU A 199 -3.65 20.31 0.44
CA GLU A 199 -4.40 19.17 0.99
C GLU A 199 -5.41 18.61 0.00
N ALA A 200 -6.13 19.47 -0.73
CA ALA A 200 -7.09 19.07 -1.76
C ALA A 200 -6.41 18.28 -2.89
N GLU A 201 -5.30 18.79 -3.44
CA GLU A 201 -4.55 18.10 -4.50
C GLU A 201 -3.97 16.76 -4.02
N ARG A 202 -3.50 16.72 -2.77
CA ARG A 202 -2.96 15.50 -2.17
C ARG A 202 -4.04 14.44 -1.99
N LEU A 203 -5.21 14.81 -1.50
CA LEU A 203 -6.35 13.89 -1.38
C LEU A 203 -6.81 13.41 -2.75
N ALA A 204 -6.94 14.30 -3.74
CA ALA A 204 -7.28 13.94 -5.11
C ALA A 204 -6.29 12.94 -5.73
N LEU A 205 -4.99 13.05 -5.38
CA LEU A 205 -3.97 12.11 -5.84
C LEU A 205 -4.01 10.76 -5.11
N LEU A 206 -4.27 10.74 -3.80
CA LEU A 206 -4.21 9.53 -2.96
C LEU A 206 -5.48 8.66 -3.08
N LEU A 207 -6.67 9.29 -3.18
CA LEU A 207 -7.96 8.61 -3.16
C LEU A 207 -8.11 7.51 -4.23
N PRO A 208 -7.78 7.74 -5.52
CA PRO A 208 -7.88 6.68 -6.54
C PRO A 208 -7.01 5.46 -6.24
N GLY A 209 -5.80 5.69 -5.71
CA GLY A 209 -4.88 4.62 -5.31
C GLY A 209 -5.43 3.81 -4.13
N MET A 210 -6.03 4.48 -3.15
CA MET A 210 -6.67 3.83 -2.00
C MET A 210 -7.88 2.99 -2.41
N ARG A 211 -8.72 3.49 -3.31
CA ARG A 211 -9.89 2.74 -3.85
C ARG A 211 -9.46 1.48 -4.59
N CYS A 212 -8.57 1.65 -5.57
CA CYS A 212 -8.01 0.53 -6.33
C CYS A 212 -7.38 -0.52 -5.40
N ARG A 213 -6.63 -0.10 -4.37
CA ARG A 213 -6.06 -1.04 -3.40
C ARG A 213 -7.13 -1.75 -2.58
N ALA A 214 -8.13 -1.03 -2.08
CA ALA A 214 -9.20 -1.61 -1.28
C ALA A 214 -10.07 -2.59 -2.08
N GLU A 215 -10.25 -2.37 -3.38
CA GLU A 215 -10.91 -3.34 -4.27
C GLU A 215 -10.07 -4.61 -4.42
N VAL A 216 -8.78 -4.45 -4.73
CA VAL A 216 -7.85 -5.58 -4.89
C VAL A 216 -7.75 -6.43 -3.62
N THR A 217 -7.84 -5.81 -2.44
CA THR A 217 -7.76 -6.50 -1.15
C THR A 217 -9.12 -6.91 -0.58
N GLY A 218 -10.23 -6.67 -1.28
CA GLY A 218 -11.58 -7.00 -0.81
C GLY A 218 -12.07 -6.16 0.37
N MET A 219 -11.46 -5.01 0.62
CA MET A 219 -11.77 -4.10 1.73
C MET A 219 -12.69 -2.94 1.32
N ALA A 220 -13.04 -2.79 0.05
CA ALA A 220 -13.78 -1.64 -0.47
C ALA A 220 -15.06 -1.33 0.32
N ALA A 221 -15.86 -2.35 0.66
CA ALA A 221 -17.08 -2.19 1.45
C ALA A 221 -16.80 -1.70 2.88
N ALA A 222 -15.75 -2.21 3.53
CA ALA A 222 -15.37 -1.78 4.88
C ALA A 222 -14.80 -0.35 4.90
N ALA A 223 -14.10 0.04 3.83
CA ALA A 223 -13.46 1.36 3.67
C ALA A 223 -14.39 2.46 3.15
N GLY A 224 -15.63 2.15 2.75
CA GLY A 224 -16.56 3.10 2.14
C GLY A 224 -16.80 4.36 2.99
N GLU A 225 -16.96 4.20 4.31
CA GLU A 225 -17.13 5.32 5.24
C GLU A 225 -15.89 6.23 5.28
N VAL A 226 -14.70 5.63 5.28
CA VAL A 226 -13.43 6.36 5.24
C VAL A 226 -13.31 7.15 3.94
N PHE A 227 -13.68 6.57 2.80
CA PHE A 227 -13.64 7.27 1.52
C PHE A 227 -14.60 8.47 1.47
N ALA A 228 -15.83 8.30 1.96
CA ALA A 228 -16.80 9.39 2.01
C ALA A 228 -16.30 10.59 2.83
N LEU A 229 -15.70 10.33 4.00
CA LEU A 229 -15.13 11.39 4.84
C LEU A 229 -13.93 12.09 4.19
N LEU A 230 -13.10 11.35 3.46
CA LEU A 230 -11.97 11.93 2.75
C LEU A 230 -12.40 12.76 1.53
N GLU A 231 -13.48 12.37 0.85
CA GLU A 231 -14.07 13.15 -0.24
C GLU A 231 -14.77 14.42 0.27
N GLU A 232 -15.53 14.32 1.35
CA GLU A 232 -16.11 15.47 2.07
C GLU A 232 -15.00 16.47 2.43
N LYS A 233 -13.89 15.97 2.97
CA LYS A 233 -12.73 16.79 3.31
C LYS A 233 -12.05 17.41 2.09
N ALA A 234 -11.84 16.64 1.02
CA ALA A 234 -11.25 17.16 -0.21
C ALA A 234 -12.09 18.28 -0.83
N ALA A 235 -13.42 18.13 -0.81
CA ALA A 235 -14.36 19.15 -1.25
C ALA A 235 -14.31 20.41 -0.38
N ALA A 236 -14.26 20.26 0.95
CA ALA A 236 -14.14 21.39 1.88
C ALA A 236 -12.85 22.20 1.63
N CYS A 237 -11.70 21.53 1.44
CA CYS A 237 -10.43 22.18 1.15
C CYS A 237 -10.41 22.94 -0.19
N ALA A 238 -11.22 22.51 -1.17
CA ALA A 238 -11.31 23.18 -2.46
C ALA A 238 -12.04 24.52 -2.37
N VAL A 239 -13.00 24.67 -1.45
CA VAL A 239 -13.78 25.91 -1.25
C VAL A 239 -12.98 26.95 -0.48
N THR A 240 -12.21 26.52 0.53
CA THR A 240 -11.52 27.44 1.44
C THR A 240 -10.23 28.02 0.89
N SER A 241 -9.72 27.51 -0.23
CA SER A 241 -8.56 28.12 -0.89
C SER A 241 -9.00 29.46 -1.47
N PRO A 242 -8.65 30.60 -0.86
CA PRO A 242 -9.09 31.89 -1.33
C PRO A 242 -8.36 32.14 -2.65
N THR A 243 -9.05 31.88 -3.75
CA THR A 243 -8.69 32.23 -5.13
C THR A 243 -8.61 33.75 -5.34
N GLY A 244 -8.72 34.54 -4.26
CA GLY A 244 -8.82 36.00 -4.25
C GLY A 244 -7.51 36.79 -4.30
N ARG A 245 -6.35 36.18 -4.55
CA ARG A 245 -5.21 36.94 -5.04
C ARG A 245 -4.87 36.51 -6.46
N ALA A 246 -5.48 37.24 -7.39
CA ALA A 246 -5.09 37.44 -8.78
C ALA A 246 -3.65 38.01 -8.92
N ALA A 247 -2.68 37.53 -8.13
CA ALA A 247 -1.28 37.69 -8.43
C ALA A 247 -0.99 36.67 -9.52
N GLY A 248 -0.96 37.15 -10.76
CA GLY A 248 -0.84 36.35 -11.97
C GLY A 248 0.41 35.47 -11.96
N SER A 249 0.28 34.30 -11.33
CA SER A 249 1.14 33.17 -11.58
C SER A 249 0.80 32.71 -12.99
N ARG A 250 1.43 33.41 -13.95
CA ARG A 250 1.67 32.97 -15.32
C ARG A 250 2.52 31.71 -15.24
N VAL A 251 2.00 30.63 -14.65
CA VAL A 251 2.41 29.29 -15.04
C VAL A 251 1.83 29.12 -16.42
N SER A 252 2.60 29.63 -17.37
CA SER A 252 2.36 29.63 -18.79
C SER A 252 1.77 28.30 -19.21
N ARG A 253 0.72 28.37 -20.05
CA ARG A 253 0.21 27.30 -20.90
C ARG A 253 1.28 26.85 -21.90
N ALA A 254 2.47 26.48 -21.42
CA ALA A 254 3.43 25.72 -22.19
C ALA A 254 2.82 24.31 -22.29
N ALA A 255 2.16 24.06 -23.41
CA ALA A 255 1.65 22.78 -23.87
C ALA A 255 2.80 21.79 -24.16
N ALA A 256 3.71 21.61 -23.20
CA ALA A 256 4.81 20.66 -23.23
C ALA A 256 4.53 19.60 -22.17
N SER A 257 4.02 18.45 -22.62
CA SER A 257 3.71 17.23 -21.89
C SER A 257 4.57 17.00 -20.62
N PRO A 258 4.05 17.28 -19.40
CA PRO A 258 4.80 17.11 -18.15
C PRO A 258 4.12 16.12 -17.20
N HIS A 259 3.43 15.08 -17.71
CA HIS A 259 2.74 14.11 -16.86
C HIS A 259 3.64 13.06 -16.21
N HIS A 260 4.89 12.92 -16.66
CA HIS A 260 5.74 11.80 -16.23
C HIS A 260 6.07 11.73 -14.72
N PRO A 261 6.38 12.83 -13.99
CA PRO A 261 6.69 12.71 -12.57
C PRO A 261 5.47 12.36 -11.71
N MET A 262 4.28 12.87 -12.06
CA MET A 262 3.03 12.56 -11.38
C MET A 262 2.62 11.11 -11.59
N SER A 263 2.75 10.59 -12.82
CA SER A 263 2.42 9.19 -13.11
C SER A 263 3.31 8.22 -12.33
N LYS A 264 4.60 8.53 -12.16
CA LYS A 264 5.51 7.72 -11.32
C LYS A 264 5.11 7.71 -9.85
N LEU A 265 4.68 8.85 -9.32
CA LEU A 265 4.19 8.96 -7.95
C LEU A 265 2.89 8.18 -7.76
N ALA A 266 1.91 8.37 -8.65
CA ALA A 266 0.65 7.63 -8.64
C ALA A 266 0.87 6.10 -8.68
N PHE A 267 1.76 5.64 -9.57
CA PHE A 267 2.13 4.23 -9.65
C PHE A 267 2.80 3.72 -8.37
N ALA A 268 3.68 4.50 -7.76
CA ALA A 268 4.29 4.14 -6.48
C ALA A 268 3.24 4.01 -5.37
N LEU A 269 2.29 4.96 -5.30
CA LEU A 269 1.20 4.97 -4.33
C LEU A 269 0.27 3.75 -4.48
N GLN A 270 -0.03 3.34 -5.71
CA GLN A 270 -0.84 2.14 -5.99
C GLN A 270 -0.21 0.84 -5.50
N ARG A 271 1.13 0.81 -5.37
CA ARG A 271 1.87 -0.37 -4.89
C ARG A 271 2.09 -0.37 -3.38
N MET A 272 1.72 0.70 -2.68
CA MET A 272 1.82 0.77 -1.22
C MET A 272 0.63 0.06 -0.57
N PRO A 273 0.82 -0.55 0.60
CA PRO A 273 -0.28 -1.16 1.34
C PRO A 273 -1.23 -0.06 1.82
N PHE A 274 -2.50 -0.44 2.00
CA PHE A 274 -3.57 0.51 2.30
C PHE A 274 -3.27 1.35 3.55
N SER A 275 -2.77 0.73 4.62
CA SER A 275 -2.36 1.42 5.85
C SER A 275 -1.33 2.53 5.65
N THR A 276 -0.38 2.35 4.72
CA THR A 276 0.67 3.36 4.53
C THR A 276 0.13 4.58 3.81
N VAL A 277 -0.75 4.38 2.82
CA VAL A 277 -1.43 5.48 2.11
C VAL A 277 -2.37 6.22 3.05
N LEU A 278 -3.19 5.49 3.80
CA LEU A 278 -4.07 6.06 4.82
C LEU A 278 -3.29 6.85 5.88
N GLY A 279 -2.19 6.30 6.38
CA GLY A 279 -1.34 6.99 7.36
C GLY A 279 -0.72 8.29 6.82
N MET A 280 -0.48 8.41 5.51
CA MET A 280 -0.05 9.67 4.90
C MET A 280 -1.16 10.72 4.93
N VAL A 281 -2.41 10.30 4.66
CA VAL A 281 -3.59 11.18 4.72
C VAL A 281 -3.83 11.68 6.15
N LEU A 282 -3.79 10.77 7.14
CA LEU A 282 -4.00 11.13 8.54
C LEU A 282 -2.93 12.11 9.06
N ARG A 283 -1.64 11.88 8.76
CA ARG A 283 -0.58 12.83 9.15
C ARG A 283 -0.67 14.18 8.46
N SER A 284 -1.26 14.23 7.26
CA SER A 284 -1.45 15.51 6.58
C SER A 284 -2.56 16.35 7.22
N ALA A 285 -3.58 15.70 7.79
CA ALA A 285 -4.63 16.39 8.53
C ALA A 285 -4.06 17.15 9.72
N SER A 286 -3.12 16.54 10.45
CA SER A 286 -2.51 17.12 11.65
C SER A 286 -1.42 18.17 11.36
N ALA A 287 -0.91 18.27 10.13
CA ALA A 287 0.26 19.10 9.82
C ALA A 287 -0.07 20.59 9.58
N GLY A 288 -1.34 20.93 9.39
CA GLY A 288 -1.79 22.29 9.07
C GLY A 288 -1.58 23.31 10.20
N GLU A 289 -1.36 22.87 11.43
CA GLU A 289 -1.35 23.74 12.62
C GLU A 289 0.03 23.92 13.24
N ASN A 290 1.09 23.42 12.60
CA ASN A 290 2.43 23.39 13.19
C ASN A 290 3.16 24.75 13.18
N THR A 291 2.42 25.85 13.01
CA THR A 291 2.95 27.20 13.15
C THR A 291 2.47 27.79 14.49
N GLN A 292 3.25 27.45 15.52
CA GLN A 292 3.33 28.08 16.86
C GLN A 292 2.36 27.58 17.96
N HIS A 293 2.98 26.82 18.88
CA HIS A 293 2.66 26.62 20.30
C HIS A 293 1.55 25.65 20.73
N ASN A 294 1.96 24.41 21.05
CA ASN A 294 1.88 23.68 22.34
C ASN A 294 0.62 23.78 23.23
N LEU A 295 -0.50 24.28 22.73
CA LEU A 295 -1.81 24.10 23.34
C LEU A 295 -2.35 22.76 22.86
N ALA A 296 -3.06 22.04 23.73
CA ALA A 296 -3.70 20.78 23.38
C ALA A 296 -4.70 21.02 22.24
N ILE A 297 -4.24 20.84 21.00
CA ILE A 297 -5.12 20.99 19.85
C ILE A 297 -6.00 19.75 19.82
N SER A 298 -7.24 19.94 20.24
CA SER A 298 -8.30 18.97 20.01
C SER A 298 -8.40 18.72 18.51
N ALA A 299 -8.29 17.45 18.09
CA ALA A 299 -8.52 17.07 16.71
C ALA A 299 -9.82 17.71 16.19
N SER A 300 -9.79 18.18 14.94
CA SER A 300 -11.02 18.70 14.32
C SER A 300 -12.13 17.63 14.36
N PRO A 301 -13.41 17.99 14.47
CA PRO A 301 -14.51 17.01 14.50
C PRO A 301 -14.47 16.03 13.31
N THR A 302 -14.03 16.51 12.13
CA THR A 302 -13.87 15.69 10.93
C THR A 302 -12.71 14.69 11.06
N GLU A 303 -11.60 15.07 11.68
CA GLU A 303 -10.47 14.17 11.94
C GLU A 303 -10.85 13.09 12.96
N GLN A 304 -11.59 13.45 14.01
CA GLN A 304 -12.10 12.45 14.96
C GLN A 304 -13.06 11.46 14.28
N ARG A 305 -14.02 11.94 13.47
CA ARG A 305 -14.91 11.08 12.67
C ARG A 305 -14.11 10.11 11.79
N LEU A 306 -13.02 10.58 11.19
CA LEU A 306 -12.16 9.78 10.34
C LEU A 306 -11.40 8.70 11.12
N LEU A 307 -10.86 9.03 12.30
CA LEU A 307 -10.22 8.06 13.18
C LEU A 307 -11.22 6.98 13.63
N ASP A 308 -12.40 7.38 14.08
CA ASP A 308 -13.45 6.45 14.50
C ASP A 308 -13.90 5.53 13.35
N ALA A 309 -13.98 6.06 12.12
CA ALA A 309 -14.30 5.27 10.92
C ALA A 309 -13.19 4.26 10.59
N VAL A 310 -11.92 4.62 10.76
CA VAL A 310 -10.79 3.71 10.58
C VAL A 310 -10.83 2.58 11.60
N ASP A 311 -11.16 2.87 12.86
CA ASP A 311 -11.27 1.85 13.90
C ASP A 311 -12.49 0.93 13.67
N ARG A 312 -13.63 1.45 13.23
CA ARG A 312 -14.76 0.62 12.76
C ARG A 312 -14.38 -0.27 11.59
N MET A 313 -13.65 0.26 10.61
CA MET A 313 -13.15 -0.50 9.47
C MET A 313 -12.22 -1.63 9.93
N ARG A 314 -11.27 -1.36 10.84
CA ARG A 314 -10.41 -2.40 11.44
C ARG A 314 -11.19 -3.48 12.15
N ALA A 315 -12.22 -3.10 12.92
CA ALA A 315 -13.08 -4.04 13.62
C ALA A 315 -13.81 -4.99 12.64
N ARG A 316 -14.35 -4.45 11.53
CA ARG A 316 -15.01 -5.25 10.48
C ARG A 316 -14.08 -6.22 9.74
N LEU A 317 -12.81 -5.86 9.61
CA LEU A 317 -11.80 -6.66 8.92
C LEU A 317 -11.11 -7.67 9.83
N CYS A 318 -11.41 -7.68 11.13
CA CYS A 318 -10.89 -8.68 12.04
C CYS A 318 -11.59 -10.03 11.76
N PRO A 319 -10.89 -11.06 11.25
CA PRO A 319 -11.53 -12.32 10.85
C PRO A 319 -12.16 -13.10 12.01
N GLN A 320 -11.86 -12.71 13.25
CA GLN A 320 -12.24 -13.46 14.44
C GLN A 320 -13.64 -13.16 14.98
N ALA A 321 -14.37 -12.20 14.40
CA ALA A 321 -15.76 -11.97 14.80
C ALA A 321 -16.75 -13.02 14.24
N ILE A 322 -16.36 -13.82 13.24
CA ILE A 322 -17.31 -14.69 12.51
C ILE A 322 -17.22 -16.18 12.91
N VAL A 323 -16.16 -16.63 13.59
CA VAL A 323 -15.95 -18.07 13.85
C VAL A 323 -16.25 -18.50 15.31
N TYR A 324 -16.68 -17.58 16.17
CA TYR A 324 -16.96 -17.87 17.60
C TYR A 324 -18.28 -17.30 18.12
N ALA A 325 -19.21 -16.91 17.24
CA ALA A 325 -20.58 -16.51 17.60
C ALA A 325 -21.57 -17.64 17.32
#